data_AF-A0A7V2CJH9-F1
#
_entry.id   AF-A0A7V2CJH9-F1
#
_cell.length_a   1.000
_cell.length_b   1.000
_cell.length_c   1.000
_cell.angle_alpha   90.00
_cell.angle_beta   90.00
_cell.angle_gamma   90.00
#
_symmetry.space_group_name_H-M   'P 1'
#
loop_
_entity.id
_entity.type
_entity.pdbx_description
1 polymer ?
#
loop_
_entity_poly.entity_id
_entity_poly.type
_entity_poly.pdbx_seq_one_letter_code
_entity_poly.pdbx_strand_id
1 'polypeptide(L)'
;SGRLSVSDVPEAWRAKMEELVGVTPPDDARGCLQDIHWSEGIFGYFPTYALGNLYAAQFFQQARRELPDLPDQIRRGRFRPLLDWLRQRIHRHGQGYRAGELVAQVTGRPLSSAAFTAYLEEKFKRLYEL
;
A
#
# COMPACT_ATOMS: atom_id res chain seq x y z
N SER A 1 -12.63 -21.68 2.68
CA SER A 1 -14.10 -21.79 2.69
C SER A 1 -14.64 -22.71 1.60
N GLY A 2 -13.86 -23.08 0.56
CA GLY A 2 -14.27 -24.11 -0.42
C GLY A 2 -15.43 -23.72 -1.34
N ARG A 3 -15.78 -22.42 -1.40
CA ARG A 3 -16.97 -21.91 -2.08
C ARG A 3 -16.77 -21.54 -3.56
N LEU A 4 -15.53 -21.60 -4.07
CA LEU A 4 -15.18 -21.29 -5.45
C LEU A 4 -14.31 -22.42 -5.98
N SER A 5 -14.71 -23.02 -7.10
CA SER A 5 -13.89 -24.03 -7.77
C SER A 5 -12.82 -23.36 -8.65
N VAL A 6 -11.74 -24.08 -8.97
CA VAL A 6 -10.65 -23.55 -9.80
C VAL A 6 -11.15 -23.21 -11.21
N SER A 7 -12.04 -24.02 -11.78
CA SER A 7 -12.61 -23.78 -13.11
C SER A 7 -13.45 -22.51 -13.20
N ASP A 8 -13.97 -22.02 -12.06
CA ASP A 8 -14.82 -20.83 -12.01
C ASP A 8 -14.00 -19.53 -11.82
N VAL A 9 -12.69 -19.63 -11.57
CA VAL A 9 -11.82 -18.47 -11.32
C VAL A 9 -11.86 -17.44 -12.45
N PRO A 10 -11.80 -17.80 -13.75
CA PRO A 10 -11.85 -16.82 -14.83
C PRO A 10 -13.13 -15.98 -14.83
N GLU A 11 -14.29 -16.61 -14.59
CA GLU A 11 -15.57 -15.91 -14.52
C GLU A 11 -15.68 -15.04 -13.26
N ALA A 12 -15.33 -15.59 -12.10
CA ALA A 12 -15.33 -14.85 -10.84
C ALA A 12 -14.39 -13.63 -10.88
N TRP A 13 -13.23 -13.75 -11.55
CA TRP A 13 -12.30 -12.65 -11.76
C TRP A 13 -12.93 -11.54 -12.61
N ARG A 14 -13.50 -11.88 -13.77
CA ARG A 14 -14.17 -10.91 -14.64
C ARG A 14 -15.29 -10.17 -13.90
N ALA A 15 -16.14 -10.91 -13.19
CA ALA A 15 -17.23 -10.33 -12.41
C ALA A 15 -16.74 -9.34 -11.33
N LYS A 16 -15.65 -9.68 -10.62
CA LYS A 16 -15.09 -8.79 -9.60
C LYS A 16 -14.36 -7.57 -10.16
N MET A 17 -13.73 -7.67 -11.32
CA MET A 17 -13.15 -6.51 -11.99
C MET A 17 -14.25 -5.52 -12.41
N GLU A 18 -15.34 -6.01 -13.00
CA GLU A 18 -16.47 -5.14 -13.35
C GLU A 18 -17.09 -4.50 -12.10
N GLU A 19 -17.36 -5.29 -11.05
CA GLU A 19 -17.96 -4.80 -9.80
C GLU A 19 -17.11 -3.73 -9.09
N LEU A 20 -15.78 -3.93 -9.01
CA LEU A 20 -14.90 -3.10 -8.18
C LEU A 20 -14.28 -1.93 -8.95
N VAL A 21 -13.99 -2.11 -10.24
CA VAL A 21 -13.25 -1.12 -11.03
C VAL A 21 -13.92 -0.76 -12.36
N GLY A 22 -15.09 -1.34 -12.67
CA GLY A 22 -15.90 -0.97 -13.84
C GLY A 22 -15.31 -1.36 -15.20
N VAL A 23 -14.44 -2.38 -15.22
CA VAL A 23 -13.87 -2.92 -16.47
C VAL A 23 -13.90 -4.44 -16.50
N THR A 24 -14.19 -5.00 -17.67
CA THR A 24 -14.13 -6.44 -17.92
C THR A 24 -12.89 -6.79 -18.74
N PRO A 25 -11.97 -7.64 -18.25
CA PRO A 25 -10.83 -8.10 -19.02
C PRO A 25 -11.25 -8.83 -20.31
N PRO A 26 -10.61 -8.53 -21.45
CA PRO A 26 -10.98 -9.12 -22.75
C PRO A 26 -10.55 -10.58 -22.92
N ASP A 27 -9.62 -11.08 -22.11
CA ASP A 27 -9.19 -12.49 -22.07
C ASP A 27 -8.58 -12.84 -20.71
N ASP A 28 -8.30 -14.13 -20.49
CA ASP A 28 -7.78 -14.62 -19.21
C ASP A 28 -6.31 -14.21 -18.99
N ALA A 29 -5.54 -13.98 -20.07
CA ALA A 29 -4.18 -13.47 -20.01
C ALA A 29 -4.12 -12.06 -19.37
N ARG A 30 -5.10 -11.21 -19.68
CA ARG A 30 -5.30 -9.90 -19.05
C ARG A 30 -6.26 -9.94 -17.84
N GLY A 31 -6.71 -11.14 -17.47
CA GLY A 31 -7.61 -11.44 -16.37
C GLY A 31 -6.90 -12.18 -15.25
N CYS A 32 -7.40 -13.37 -14.89
CA CYS A 32 -6.88 -14.14 -13.76
C CYS A 32 -5.44 -14.68 -13.95
N LEU A 33 -4.88 -14.64 -15.16
CA LEU A 33 -3.49 -15.06 -15.44
C LEU A 33 -2.51 -13.89 -15.50
N GLN A 34 -2.93 -12.67 -15.18
CA GLN A 34 -2.08 -11.47 -15.28
C GLN A 34 -0.88 -11.49 -14.33
N ASP A 35 -0.99 -12.22 -13.21
CA ASP A 35 -0.02 -12.26 -12.13
C ASP A 35 0.47 -13.68 -11.86
N ILE A 36 1.74 -13.80 -11.45
CA ILE A 36 2.43 -15.08 -11.29
C ILE A 36 2.21 -15.76 -9.92
N HIS A 37 1.69 -15.04 -8.92
CA HIS A 37 1.73 -15.49 -7.52
C HIS A 37 1.04 -16.83 -7.29
N TRP A 38 -0.11 -17.06 -7.93
CA TRP A 38 -0.87 -18.31 -7.73
C TRP A 38 -0.21 -19.52 -8.40
N SER A 39 0.52 -19.32 -9.51
CA SER A 39 1.29 -20.41 -10.12
C SER A 39 2.52 -20.77 -9.29
N GLU A 40 3.06 -19.84 -8.51
CA GLU A 40 4.13 -20.07 -7.53
C GLU A 40 3.63 -20.53 -6.14
N GLY A 41 2.32 -20.70 -5.96
CA GLY A 41 1.74 -21.10 -4.68
C GLY A 41 1.74 -20.01 -3.60
N ILE A 42 1.97 -18.76 -3.98
CA ILE A 42 2.11 -17.59 -3.09
C ILE A 42 0.71 -17.02 -2.74
N PHE A 43 -0.09 -17.81 -2.03
CA PHE A 43 -1.40 -17.40 -1.54
C PHE A 43 -1.28 -16.57 -0.24
N GLY A 44 -2.12 -15.53 -0.12
CA GLY A 44 -2.10 -14.62 1.04
C GLY A 44 -1.09 -13.48 0.95
N TYR A 45 -0.36 -13.37 -0.16
CA TYR A 45 0.63 -12.31 -0.37
C TYR A 45 0.00 -11.00 -0.84
N PHE A 46 -0.98 -11.01 -1.74
CA PHE A 46 -1.58 -9.77 -2.27
C PHE A 46 -1.99 -8.72 -1.21
N PRO A 47 -2.59 -9.09 -0.06
CA PRO A 47 -2.88 -8.13 1.00
C PRO A 47 -1.67 -7.32 1.48
N THR A 48 -0.44 -7.83 1.34
CA THR A 48 0.78 -7.11 1.75
C THR A 48 1.06 -5.88 0.89
N TYR A 49 0.62 -5.84 -0.38
CA TYR A 49 0.74 -4.63 -1.21
C TYR A 49 -0.14 -3.51 -0.67
N ALA A 50 -1.39 -3.82 -0.31
CA ALA A 50 -2.30 -2.85 0.30
C ALA A 50 -1.76 -2.39 1.66
N LEU A 51 -1.28 -3.31 2.50
CA LEU A 51 -0.63 -2.95 3.76
C LEU A 51 0.57 -2.02 3.55
N GLY A 52 1.40 -2.29 2.54
CA GLY A 52 2.54 -1.43 2.17
C GLY A 52 2.11 0.02 1.91
N ASN A 53 1.02 0.24 1.18
CA ASN A 53 0.44 1.57 0.95
C ASN A 53 0.00 2.25 2.26
N LEU A 54 -0.66 1.50 3.16
CA LEU A 54 -1.10 2.02 4.45
C LEU A 54 0.09 2.42 5.34
N TYR A 55 1.09 1.54 5.46
CA TYR A 55 2.31 1.80 6.20
C TYR A 55 3.05 3.00 5.63
N ALA A 56 3.24 3.08 4.31
CA ALA A 56 3.93 4.18 3.66
C ALA A 56 3.28 5.54 3.98
N ALA A 57 1.96 5.64 3.86
CA ALA A 57 1.25 6.88 4.17
C ALA A 57 1.34 7.25 5.66
N GLN A 58 1.18 6.27 6.57
CA GLN A 58 1.24 6.51 8.01
C GLN A 58 2.65 6.90 8.47
N PHE A 59 3.69 6.23 7.97
CA PHE A 59 5.08 6.60 8.24
C PHE A 59 5.42 7.96 7.65
N PHE A 60 5.02 8.25 6.42
CA PHE A 60 5.30 9.54 5.79
C PHE A 60 4.59 10.70 6.49
N GLN A 61 3.35 10.50 6.96
CA GLN A 61 2.65 11.48 7.79
C GLN A 61 3.42 11.77 9.09
N GLN A 62 3.98 10.76 9.74
CA GLN A 62 4.81 10.95 10.93
C GLN A 62 6.13 11.65 10.59
N ALA A 63 6.81 11.25 9.51
CA ALA A 63 8.04 11.88 9.05
C ALA A 63 7.84 13.38 8.78
N ARG A 64 6.72 13.78 8.15
CA ARG A 64 6.38 15.21 7.94
C ARG A 64 6.16 15.99 9.24
N ARG A 65 5.71 15.34 10.32
CA ARG A 65 5.55 15.99 11.64
C ARG A 65 6.90 16.22 12.31
N GLU A 66 7.80 15.25 12.20
CA GLU A 66 9.15 15.34 12.80
C GLU A 66 10.14 16.14 11.95
N LEU A 67 9.87 16.26 10.64
CA LEU A 67 10.65 17.02 9.67
C LEU A 67 9.73 18.01 8.93
N PRO A 68 9.39 19.18 9.53
CA PRO A 68 8.43 20.13 8.94
C PRO A 68 8.81 20.60 7.52
N ASP A 69 10.11 20.76 7.24
CA ASP A 69 10.64 21.22 5.95
C ASP A 69 10.75 20.11 4.88
N LEU A 70 10.31 18.87 5.20
CA LEU A 70 10.48 17.71 4.33
C LEU A 70 9.92 17.91 2.90
N PRO A 71 8.72 18.48 2.68
CA PRO A 71 8.21 18.72 1.33
C PRO A 71 9.13 19.62 0.49
N ASP A 72 9.69 20.67 1.10
CA ASP A 72 10.58 21.61 0.44
C ASP A 72 11.95 21.01 0.14
N GLN A 73 12.45 20.15 1.03
CA GLN A 73 13.66 19.37 0.79
C GLN A 73 13.49 18.43 -0.39
N ILE A 74 12.37 17.70 -0.46
CA ILE A 74 12.03 16.82 -1.58
C ILE A 74 11.95 17.61 -2.90
N ARG A 75 11.30 18.78 -2.90
CA ARG A 75 11.20 19.64 -4.10
C ARG A 75 12.57 20.05 -4.63
N ARG A 76 13.57 20.19 -3.75
CA ARG A 76 14.96 20.53 -4.10
C ARG A 76 15.84 19.29 -4.34
N GLY A 77 15.26 18.10 -4.44
CA GLY A 77 15.99 16.84 -4.64
C GLY A 77 16.79 16.36 -3.43
N ARG A 78 16.52 16.90 -2.23
CA ARG A 78 17.24 16.57 -0.99
C ARG A 78 16.49 15.51 -0.19
N PHE A 79 16.83 14.25 -0.43
CA PHE A 79 16.18 13.10 0.23
C PHE A 79 16.92 12.58 1.47
N ARG A 80 18.14 13.06 1.73
CA ARG A 80 18.98 12.55 2.82
C ARG A 80 18.29 12.61 4.19
N PRO A 81 17.59 13.69 4.57
CA PRO A 81 16.90 13.74 5.86
C PRO A 81 15.81 12.69 6.01
N LEU A 82 15.03 12.43 4.96
CA LEU A 82 14.02 11.36 4.96
C LEU A 82 14.67 9.98 5.08
N LEU A 83 15.73 9.72 4.31
CA LEU A 83 16.43 8.45 4.36
C LEU A 83 17.03 8.18 5.75
N ASP A 84 17.64 9.19 6.37
CA ASP A 84 18.21 9.06 7.71
C ASP A 84 17.11 8.83 8.75
N TRP A 85 15.97 9.52 8.63
CA TRP A 85 14.79 9.25 9.46
C TRP A 85 14.28 7.80 9.30
N LEU A 86 14.12 7.31 8.07
CA LEU A 86 13.69 5.93 7.79
C LEU A 86 14.70 4.91 8.35
N ARG A 87 16.00 5.17 8.23
CA ARG A 87 17.05 4.31 8.80
C ARG A 87 16.95 4.24 10.32
N GLN A 88 16.75 5.37 10.97
CA GLN A 88 16.67 5.46 12.43
C GLN A 88 15.36 4.91 12.99
N ARG A 89 14.24 5.12 12.31
CA ARG A 89 12.91 4.74 12.83
C ARG A 89 12.45 3.37 12.37
N ILE A 90 12.95 2.87 11.24
CA ILE A 90 12.42 1.65 10.60
C ILE A 90 13.55 0.68 10.31
N HIS A 91 14.49 1.03 9.42
CA HIS A 91 15.40 0.04 8.83
C HIS A 91 16.35 -0.59 9.85
N ARG A 92 16.86 0.18 10.83
CA ARG A 92 17.79 -0.34 11.85
C ARG A 92 17.21 -1.45 12.73
N HIS A 93 15.89 -1.56 12.79
CA HIS A 93 15.23 -2.56 13.63
C HIS A 93 15.15 -3.93 12.97
N GLY A 94 15.26 -4.02 11.64
CA GLY A 94 15.13 -5.29 10.91
C GLY A 94 13.85 -6.03 11.32
N GLN A 95 14.00 -7.29 11.75
CA GLN A 95 12.90 -8.12 12.27
C GLN A 95 12.76 -8.06 13.80
N GLY A 96 13.37 -7.07 14.47
CA GLY A 96 13.33 -6.91 15.93
C GLY A 96 11.94 -6.58 16.50
N TYR A 97 11.00 -6.17 15.65
CA TYR A 97 9.59 -5.94 16.00
C TYR A 97 8.67 -6.57 14.97
N ARG A 98 7.47 -6.99 15.39
CA ARG A 98 6.39 -7.27 14.45
C ARG A 98 5.97 -5.97 13.76
N ALA A 99 5.48 -6.06 12.53
CA ALA A 99 5.13 -4.88 11.73
C ALA A 99 4.08 -3.97 12.41
N GLY A 100 3.10 -4.56 13.11
CA GLY A 100 2.10 -3.82 13.88
C GLY A 100 2.69 -3.07 15.10
N GLU A 101 3.70 -3.65 15.75
CA GLU A 101 4.40 -3.03 16.87
C GLU A 101 5.28 -1.88 16.37
N LEU A 102 6.02 -2.10 15.28
CA LEU A 102 6.91 -1.08 14.71
C LEU A 102 6.14 0.18 14.32
N VAL A 103 5.00 0.06 13.64
CA VAL A 103 4.20 1.24 13.28
C VAL A 103 3.63 1.95 14.50
N ALA A 104 3.24 1.22 15.54
CA ALA A 104 2.79 1.82 16.79
C ALA A 104 3.92 2.59 17.48
N GLN A 105 5.13 2.03 17.52
CA GLN A 105 6.30 2.69 18.10
C GLN A 105 6.72 3.94 17.30
N VAL A 106 6.73 3.87 15.97
CA VAL A 106 7.16 5.00 15.13
C VAL A 106 6.12 6.11 15.11
N THR A 107 4.83 5.76 15.02
CA THR A 107 3.76 6.73 14.71
C THR A 107 2.85 7.04 15.91
N GLY A 108 3.09 6.40 17.05
CA GLY A 108 2.31 6.56 18.28
C GLY A 108 0.93 5.91 18.26
N ARG A 109 0.57 5.17 17.20
CA ARG A 109 -0.74 4.54 17.04
C ARG A 109 -0.68 3.29 16.15
N PRO A 110 -1.62 2.34 16.31
CA PRO A 110 -1.72 1.16 15.44
C PRO A 110 -1.88 1.53 13.96
N LEU A 111 -1.66 0.55 13.07
CA LEU A 111 -1.92 0.73 11.64
C LEU A 111 -3.39 1.11 11.41
N SER A 112 -3.62 2.12 10.58
CA SER A 112 -4.96 2.55 10.17
C SER A 112 -4.95 3.03 8.72
N SER A 113 -6.09 2.90 8.04
CA SER A 113 -6.28 3.45 6.70
C SER A 113 -6.33 4.99 6.66
N ALA A 114 -6.56 5.64 7.81
CA ALA A 114 -6.81 7.09 7.87
C ALA A 114 -5.72 7.95 7.20
N ALA A 115 -4.44 7.61 7.39
CA ALA A 115 -3.35 8.36 6.77
C ALA A 115 -3.32 8.22 5.25
N PHE A 116 -3.63 7.01 4.74
CA PHE A 116 -3.65 6.73 3.32
C PHE A 116 -4.86 7.39 2.64
N THR A 117 -6.05 7.27 3.22
CA THR A 117 -7.26 7.92 2.69
C THR A 117 -7.08 9.44 2.68
N ALA A 118 -6.58 10.05 3.76
CA ALA A 118 -6.32 11.49 3.80
C ALA A 118 -5.32 11.94 2.71
N TYR A 119 -4.26 11.16 2.47
CA TYR A 119 -3.29 11.44 1.39
C TYR A 119 -3.94 11.39 0.01
N LEU A 120 -4.76 10.37 -0.27
CA LEU A 120 -5.45 10.25 -1.56
C LEU A 120 -6.45 11.39 -1.73
N GLU A 121 -7.29 11.66 -0.73
CA GLU A 121 -8.27 12.75 -0.79
C GLU A 121 -7.61 14.10 -1.04
N GLU A 122 -6.58 14.46 -0.27
CA GLU A 122 -5.85 15.72 -0.46
C GLU A 122 -5.26 15.82 -1.86
N LYS A 123 -4.60 14.75 -2.32
CA LYS A 123 -3.93 14.74 -3.63
C LYS A 123 -4.94 14.83 -4.78
N PHE A 124 -5.97 14.01 -4.76
CA PHE A 124 -6.92 13.90 -5.87
C PHE A 124 -7.92 15.07 -5.89
N LYS A 125 -8.37 15.60 -4.74
CA LYS A 125 -9.15 16.85 -4.71
C LYS A 125 -8.40 18.00 -5.36
N ARG A 126 -7.11 18.15 -5.04
CA ARG A 126 -6.28 19.22 -5.64
C ARG A 126 -6.05 19.02 -7.14
N LEU A 127 -5.84 17.79 -7.60
CA LEU A 127 -5.51 17.51 -9.01
C LEU A 127 -6.73 17.58 -9.93
N TYR A 128 -7.91 17.22 -9.44
CA TYR A 128 -9.15 17.13 -10.23
C TYR A 128 -10.19 18.19 -9.84
N GLU A 129 -9.84 19.11 -8.94
CA GLU A 129 -10.72 20.21 -8.48
C GLU A 129 -12.07 19.70 -7.94
N LEU A 130 -12.03 18.64 -7.11
CA LEU A 130 -13.19 18.00 -6.48
C LEU A 130 -13.59 18.64 -5.15
#